data_AF-A0A833UZC0-F1
#
_entry.id   AF-A0A833UZC0-F1
#
_cell.length_a   1.000
_cell.length_b   1.000
_cell.length_c   1.000
_cell.angle_alpha   90.00
_cell.angle_beta   90.00
_cell.angle_gamma   90.00
#
_symmetry.space_group_name_H-M   'P 1'
#
loop_
_entity.id
_entity.type
_entity.pdbx_description
1 polymer ?
#
loop_
_entity_poly.entity_id
_entity_poly.type
_entity_poly.pdbx_seq_one_letter_code
_entity_poly.pdbx_strand_id
1 'polypeptide(L)'
;MGRGKFKGKPTGHRNFSTHEELISGSSSRPRTFKREEVKEDVEEGSEEEIEKEEEPEKRKGTLGLIEIENPNLVKPKNLKAGNVDMEKTTELSRREREEIEKQKAHERYMRLQEQGKTEQARKDLAKEQKKGEARK
;
A
#
# COMPACT_ATOMS: atom_id res chain seq x y z
N MET A 1 35.94 26.01 -33.44
CA MET A 1 34.88 25.15 -32.87
C MET A 1 34.36 25.78 -31.58
N GLY A 2 33.37 26.68 -31.67
CA GLY A 2 32.81 27.35 -30.50
C GLY A 2 31.79 26.47 -29.80
N ARG A 3 32.13 25.87 -28.65
CA ARG A 3 31.14 25.16 -27.83
C ARG A 3 30.40 26.16 -26.95
N GLY A 4 29.15 26.45 -27.32
CA GLY A 4 28.25 27.29 -26.53
C GLY A 4 28.05 26.73 -25.13
N LYS A 5 28.09 27.61 -24.12
CA LYS A 5 27.84 27.26 -22.71
C LYS A 5 26.33 27.02 -22.53
N PHE A 6 25.89 25.76 -22.59
CA PHE A 6 24.50 25.40 -22.25
C PHE A 6 24.26 25.67 -20.76
N LYS A 7 23.57 26.76 -20.44
CA LYS A 7 23.04 26.99 -19.08
C LYS A 7 21.76 26.18 -18.95
N GLY A 8 21.89 24.92 -18.53
CA GLY A 8 20.75 24.11 -18.12
C GLY A 8 20.06 24.82 -16.96
N LYS A 9 18.83 25.29 -17.17
CA LYS A 9 17.98 25.77 -16.08
C LYS A 9 17.84 24.61 -15.10
N PRO A 10 17.92 24.82 -13.77
CA PRO A 10 17.68 23.74 -12.83
C PRO A 10 16.27 23.24 -13.08
N THR A 11 16.17 22.00 -13.58
CA THR A 11 14.89 21.31 -13.72
C THR A 11 14.22 21.35 -12.36
N GLY A 12 13.09 22.04 -12.26
CA GLY A 12 12.37 22.23 -11.01
C GLY A 12 12.14 20.88 -10.33
N HIS A 13 12.46 20.82 -9.04
CA HIS A 13 12.24 19.63 -8.24
C HIS A 13 10.73 19.38 -8.18
N ARG A 14 10.30 18.15 -8.50
CA ARG A 14 8.90 17.75 -8.38
C ARG A 14 8.64 17.36 -6.93
N ASN A 15 7.70 18.04 -6.28
CA ASN A 15 7.25 17.69 -4.95
C ASN A 15 6.11 16.67 -5.09
N PHE A 16 6.29 15.48 -4.52
CA PHE A 16 5.23 14.48 -4.40
C PHE A 16 4.71 14.51 -2.97
N SER A 17 3.39 14.47 -2.79
CA SER A 17 2.83 14.35 -1.44
C SER A 17 3.15 13.01 -0.83
N THR A 18 3.55 13.01 0.44
CA THR A 18 3.74 11.79 1.22
C THR A 18 2.40 11.23 1.68
N HIS A 19 2.38 9.96 2.09
CA HIS A 19 1.16 9.33 2.60
C HIS A 19 0.61 10.06 3.84
N GLU A 20 1.49 10.49 4.74
CA GLU A 20 1.13 11.29 5.92
C GLU A 20 0.49 12.63 5.55
N GLU A 21 0.99 13.33 4.52
CA GLU A 21 0.41 14.58 4.02
C GLU A 21 -0.94 14.42 3.33
N LEU A 22 -1.20 13.23 2.77
CA LEU A 22 -2.49 12.89 2.18
C LEU A 22 -3.53 12.65 3.28
N ILE A 23 -3.18 11.90 4.32
CA ILE A 23 -4.04 11.63 5.47
C ILE A 23 -4.33 12.92 6.26
N SER A 24 -3.31 13.76 6.48
CA SER A 24 -3.47 15.03 7.19
C SER A 24 -4.20 16.11 6.37
N GLY A 25 -4.47 15.85 5.08
CA GLY A 25 -5.09 16.81 4.18
C GLY A 25 -4.24 18.06 3.91
N SER A 26 -2.95 18.06 4.27
CA SER A 26 -2.01 19.16 3.99
C SER A 26 -1.36 19.07 2.60
N SER A 27 -1.71 18.03 1.82
CA SER A 27 -1.24 17.85 0.44
C SER A 27 -1.56 19.07 -0.45
N SER A 28 -0.62 19.42 -1.32
CA SER A 28 -0.80 20.48 -2.34
C SER A 28 -1.80 20.13 -3.46
N ARG A 29 -2.52 19.00 -3.35
CA ARG A 29 -3.56 18.60 -4.31
C ARG A 29 -4.82 19.46 -4.14
N PRO A 30 -5.46 19.91 -5.24
CA PRO A 30 -6.68 20.69 -5.15
C PRO A 30 -7.83 19.84 -4.60
N ARG A 31 -8.63 20.43 -3.69
CA ARG A 31 -9.79 19.80 -3.03
C ARG A 31 -10.90 19.32 -3.98
N THR A 32 -10.87 19.74 -5.25
CA THR A 32 -11.78 19.30 -6.31
C THR A 32 -11.40 17.94 -6.89
N PHE A 33 -10.15 17.51 -6.69
CA PHE A 33 -9.63 16.20 -7.10
C PHE A 33 -9.77 15.16 -5.98
N LYS A 34 -10.86 15.24 -5.21
CA LYS A 34 -11.26 14.19 -4.28
C LYS A 34 -11.56 12.93 -5.10
N ARG A 35 -10.55 12.06 -5.22
CA ARG A 35 -10.80 10.64 -5.44
C ARG A 35 -11.51 10.17 -4.18
N GLU A 36 -12.65 9.49 -4.31
CA GLU A 36 -13.31 8.84 -3.17
C GLU A 36 -12.24 8.12 -2.35
N GLU A 37 -12.04 8.62 -1.14
CA GLU A 37 -11.15 8.02 -0.15
C GLU A 37 -11.78 6.67 0.16
N VAL A 38 -11.23 5.60 -0.39
CA VAL A 38 -11.41 4.26 0.17
C VAL A 38 -10.73 4.33 1.53
N LYS A 39 -11.51 4.73 2.53
CA LYS A 39 -11.14 4.65 3.93
C LYS A 39 -10.79 3.19 4.20
N GLU A 40 -9.52 2.92 4.48
CA GLU A 40 -9.14 1.74 5.27
C GLU A 40 -9.61 1.99 6.72
N ASP A 41 -10.93 2.05 6.93
CA ASP A 41 -11.54 1.83 8.23
C ASP A 41 -11.58 0.31 8.40
N VAL A 42 -10.54 -0.23 9.02
CA VAL A 42 -10.57 -1.57 9.60
C VAL A 42 -11.42 -1.48 10.87
N GLU A 43 -12.73 -1.62 10.76
CA GLU A 43 -13.58 -2.39 11.68
C GLU A 43 -15.06 -2.44 11.24
N GLU A 44 -15.53 -3.69 11.14
CA GLU A 44 -16.90 -4.21 11.28
C GLU A 44 -18.02 -3.76 10.31
N GLY A 45 -18.28 -4.64 9.33
CA GLY A 45 -19.58 -5.30 9.22
C GLY A 45 -20.77 -4.45 8.75
N SER A 46 -20.83 -4.19 7.45
CA SER A 46 -22.11 -4.00 6.75
C SER A 46 -21.95 -4.50 5.32
N GLU A 47 -22.32 -5.76 5.11
CA GLU A 47 -22.62 -6.35 3.80
C GLU A 47 -23.80 -5.59 3.17
N GLU A 48 -23.53 -4.43 2.58
CA GLU A 48 -24.38 -3.96 1.49
C GLU A 48 -23.78 -4.55 0.21
N GLU A 49 -24.26 -5.76 -0.11
CA GLU A 49 -24.15 -6.34 -1.43
C GLU A 49 -24.71 -5.36 -2.46
N ILE A 50 -23.84 -4.53 -3.02
CA ILE A 50 -24.12 -3.88 -4.28
C ILE A 50 -23.95 -4.97 -5.34
N GLU A 51 -25.00 -5.78 -5.52
CA GLU A 51 -25.25 -6.52 -6.74
C GLU A 51 -25.29 -5.52 -7.90
N LYS A 52 -24.10 -5.17 -8.43
CA LYS A 52 -23.99 -4.73 -9.80
C LYS A 52 -24.19 -5.97 -10.65
N GLU A 53 -25.46 -6.33 -10.86
CA GLU A 53 -25.85 -6.98 -12.10
C GLU A 53 -25.17 -6.18 -13.21
N GLU A 54 -24.17 -6.79 -13.87
CA GLU A 54 -23.68 -6.34 -15.17
C GLU A 54 -24.86 -6.44 -16.14
N GLU A 55 -25.78 -5.49 -16.06
CA GLU A 55 -26.50 -5.07 -17.25
C GLU A 55 -25.42 -4.80 -18.30
N PRO A 56 -25.55 -5.34 -19.53
CA PRO A 56 -24.62 -5.00 -20.58
C PRO A 56 -24.68 -3.48 -20.74
N GLU A 57 -23.65 -2.77 -20.26
CA GLU A 57 -23.52 -1.34 -20.44
C GLU A 57 -23.86 -1.08 -21.90
N LYS A 58 -24.96 -0.34 -22.15
CA LYS A 58 -25.49 -0.14 -23.50
C LYS A 58 -24.39 0.50 -24.33
N ARG A 59 -23.64 -0.34 -25.05
CA ARG A 59 -22.49 0.08 -25.84
C ARG A 59 -23.03 1.03 -26.89
N LYS A 60 -22.51 2.26 -26.90
CA LYS A 60 -23.02 3.31 -27.78
C LYS A 60 -22.80 2.90 -29.24
N GLY A 61 -23.84 3.02 -30.07
CA GLY A 61 -23.75 2.83 -31.52
C GLY A 61 -23.51 1.38 -31.96
N THR A 62 -22.66 1.18 -32.97
CA THR A 62 -22.40 -0.13 -33.60
C THR A 62 -21.45 -1.03 -32.81
N LEU A 63 -20.90 -0.56 -31.69
CA LEU A 63 -19.96 -1.31 -30.83
C LEU A 63 -20.57 -2.56 -30.18
N GLY A 64 -21.91 -2.67 -30.15
CA GLY A 64 -22.60 -3.89 -29.72
C GLY A 64 -22.80 -4.94 -30.83
N LEU A 65 -22.66 -4.55 -32.10
CA LEU A 65 -22.82 -5.44 -33.26
C LEU A 65 -21.50 -6.09 -33.69
N ILE A 66 -20.37 -5.52 -33.28
CA ILE A 66 -19.03 -6.04 -33.62
C ILE A 66 -18.64 -7.09 -32.58
N GLU A 67 -18.47 -8.32 -33.03
CA GLU A 67 -17.98 -9.43 -32.21
C GLU A 67 -16.49 -9.23 -31.90
N ILE A 68 -16.16 -9.07 -30.61
CA ILE A 68 -14.77 -8.91 -30.17
C ILE A 68 -14.15 -10.31 -30.01
N GLU A 69 -13.57 -10.84 -31.08
CA GLU A 69 -12.79 -12.09 -31.07
C GLU A 69 -11.36 -11.84 -30.56
N ASN A 70 -11.22 -11.36 -29.32
CA ASN A 70 -9.90 -11.26 -28.70
C ASN A 70 -9.57 -12.62 -28.03
N PRO A 71 -8.58 -13.37 -28.53
CA PRO A 71 -8.21 -14.68 -27.98
C PRO A 71 -7.71 -14.61 -26.52
N ASN A 72 -7.31 -13.42 -26.05
CA ASN A 72 -6.93 -13.17 -24.66
C ASN A 72 -8.07 -12.55 -23.83
N LEU A 73 -9.30 -12.50 -24.34
CA LEU A 73 -10.45 -11.99 -23.60
C LEU A 73 -10.87 -13.01 -22.54
N VAL A 74 -10.23 -12.92 -21.37
CA VAL A 74 -10.59 -13.72 -20.21
C VAL A 74 -11.94 -13.21 -19.69
N LYS A 75 -13.00 -13.99 -19.90
CA LYS A 75 -14.31 -13.73 -19.28
C LYS A 75 -14.17 -13.90 -17.76
N PRO A 76 -14.71 -12.99 -16.93
CA PRO A 76 -14.70 -13.16 -15.49
C PRO A 76 -15.46 -14.46 -15.15
N LYS A 77 -14.83 -15.34 -14.37
CA LYS A 77 -15.47 -16.54 -13.83
C LYS A 77 -15.96 -16.20 -12.43
N ASN A 78 -17.27 -16.04 -12.28
CA ASN A 78 -17.88 -15.86 -10.96
C ASN A 78 -17.85 -17.22 -10.23
N LEU A 79 -16.87 -17.40 -9.35
CA LEU A 79 -16.80 -18.57 -8.47
C LEU A 79 -17.64 -18.29 -7.22
N LYS A 80 -18.47 -19.25 -6.83
CA LYS A 80 -19.24 -19.19 -5.58
C LYS A 80 -18.27 -19.30 -4.40
N ALA A 81 -18.53 -18.53 -3.35
CA ALA A 81 -17.67 -18.45 -2.15
C ALA A 81 -17.32 -19.83 -1.54
N GLY A 82 -18.24 -20.80 -1.61
CA GLY A 82 -18.01 -22.15 -1.08
C GLY A 82 -17.05 -23.04 -1.87
N ASN A 83 -16.62 -22.64 -3.08
CA ASN A 83 -15.70 -23.40 -3.93
C ASN A 83 -14.29 -22.78 -3.98
N VAL A 84 -13.98 -21.85 -3.09
CA VAL A 84 -12.65 -21.24 -2.98
C VAL A 84 -11.75 -22.19 -2.21
N ASP A 85 -10.81 -22.85 -2.92
CA ASP A 85 -9.75 -23.67 -2.31
C ASP A 85 -8.84 -22.78 -1.46
N MET A 86 -9.02 -22.77 -0.14
CA MET A 86 -8.14 -22.06 0.80
C MET A 86 -6.74 -22.71 0.93
N GLU A 87 -6.58 -23.96 0.47
CA GLU A 87 -5.30 -24.68 0.51
C GLU A 87 -4.32 -24.24 -0.58
N LYS A 88 -4.81 -23.61 -1.65
CA LYS A 88 -3.94 -22.97 -2.63
C LYS A 88 -3.58 -21.61 -2.09
N THR A 89 -2.46 -21.52 -1.35
CA THR A 89 -1.84 -20.23 -1.05
C THR A 89 -1.57 -19.56 -2.39
N THR A 90 -2.42 -18.60 -2.75
CA THR A 90 -2.14 -17.68 -3.85
C THR A 90 -0.75 -17.16 -3.60
N GLU A 91 0.17 -17.49 -4.50
CA GLU A 91 1.56 -17.10 -4.35
C GLU A 91 1.60 -15.59 -4.18
N LEU A 92 1.86 -15.13 -2.95
CA LEU A 92 1.86 -13.71 -2.61
C LEU A 92 2.66 -12.96 -3.67
N SER A 93 2.09 -11.89 -4.19
CA SER A 93 2.72 -11.07 -5.22
C SER A 93 4.10 -10.64 -4.73
N ARG A 94 5.07 -10.44 -5.64
CA ARG A 94 6.44 -10.03 -5.26
C ARG A 94 6.43 -8.84 -4.28
N ARG A 95 5.49 -7.91 -4.46
CA ARG A 95 5.28 -6.74 -3.59
C ARG A 95 4.83 -7.12 -2.19
N GLU A 96 3.84 -8.01 -2.09
CA GLU A 96 3.28 -8.46 -0.81
C GLU A 96 4.32 -9.24 0.00
N ARG A 97 5.19 -10.01 -0.66
CA ARG A 97 6.29 -10.74 0.00
C ARG A 97 7.29 -9.77 0.63
N GLU A 98 7.71 -8.74 -0.10
CA GLU A 98 8.67 -7.75 0.39
C GLU A 98 8.08 -6.90 1.53
N GLU A 99 6.80 -6.55 1.45
CA GLU A 99 6.12 -5.79 2.52
C GLU A 99 5.98 -6.59 3.82
N ILE A 100 5.62 -7.87 3.73
CA ILE A 100 5.54 -8.77 4.89
C ILE A 100 6.93 -8.99 5.49
N GLU A 101 7.96 -9.16 4.67
CA GLU A 101 9.33 -9.32 5.17
C GLU A 101 9.82 -8.04 5.87
N LYS A 102 9.50 -6.87 5.33
CA LYS A 102 9.80 -5.57 5.95
C LYS A 102 9.10 -5.40 7.30
N GLN A 103 7.82 -5.76 7.39
CA GLN A 103 7.07 -5.72 8.65
C GLN A 103 7.67 -6.68 9.68
N LYS A 104 7.92 -7.94 9.30
CA LYS A 104 8.54 -8.94 10.18
C LYS A 104 9.93 -8.53 10.65
N ALA A 105 10.73 -7.91 9.78
CA ALA A 105 12.05 -7.41 10.14
C ALA A 105 11.95 -6.26 11.17
N HIS A 106 11.00 -5.34 10.99
CA HIS A 106 10.73 -4.26 11.92
C HIS A 106 10.27 -4.78 13.29
N GLU A 107 9.30 -5.68 13.32
CA GLU A 107 8.83 -6.33 14.55
C GLU A 107 9.95 -7.07 15.27
N ARG A 108 10.77 -7.83 14.53
CA ARG A 108 11.91 -8.54 15.10
C ARG A 108 12.92 -7.57 15.72
N TYR A 109 13.17 -6.44 15.06
CA TYR A 109 14.05 -5.41 15.59
C TYR A 109 13.51 -4.81 16.89
N MET A 110 12.24 -4.42 16.92
CA MET A 110 11.56 -3.90 18.12
C MET A 110 11.60 -4.93 19.26
N ARG A 111 11.29 -6.19 18.97
CA ARG A 111 11.33 -7.28 19.95
C ARG A 111 12.74 -7.52 20.51
N LEU A 112 13.79 -7.41 19.69
CA LEU A 112 15.17 -7.52 20.15
C LEU A 112 15.60 -6.34 21.03
N GLN A 113 15.06 -5.15 20.76
CA GLN A 113 15.30 -3.96 21.56
C GLN A 113 14.61 -4.06 22.92
N GLU A 114 13.34 -4.47 22.97
CA GLU A 114 12.61 -4.75 24.21
C GLU A 114 13.29 -5.82 25.06
N GLN A 115 13.80 -6.88 24.41
CA GLN A 115 14.54 -7.94 25.09
C GLN A 115 15.92 -7.52 25.60
N GLY A 116 16.36 -6.28 25.35
CA GLY A 116 17.69 -5.83 25.75
C GLY A 116 18.80 -6.56 24.99
N LYS A 117 18.53 -7.10 23.80
CA LYS A 117 19.54 -7.84 23.02
C LYS A 117 20.37 -6.92 22.11
N THR A 118 19.86 -5.74 21.78
CA THR A 118 20.63 -4.71 21.07
C THR A 118 21.64 -4.05 22.00
N GLU A 119 22.80 -3.65 21.48
CA GLU A 119 23.86 -3.04 22.31
C GLU A 119 23.41 -1.75 23.02
N GLN A 120 22.53 -0.99 22.37
CA GLN A 120 21.93 0.22 22.93
C GLN A 120 21.02 -0.13 24.11
N ALA A 121 20.09 -1.08 23.93
CA ALA A 121 19.19 -1.50 24.99
C ALA A 121 19.95 -2.15 26.17
N ARG A 122 21.04 -2.88 25.91
CA ARG A 122 21.94 -3.38 26.99
C ARG A 122 22.57 -2.26 27.79
N LYS A 123 23.09 -1.22 27.12
CA LYS A 123 23.69 -0.06 27.80
C LYS A 123 22.66 0.70 28.60
N ASP A 124 21.45 0.86 28.09
CA ASP A 124 20.39 1.58 28.77
C ASP A 124 19.85 0.80 29.98
N LEU A 125 19.64 -0.52 29.85
CA LEU A 125 19.33 -1.38 31.00
C LEU A 125 20.45 -1.35 32.06
N ALA A 126 21.72 -1.39 31.65
CA ALA A 126 22.84 -1.31 32.58
C ALA A 126 22.91 0.05 33.31
N LYS A 127 22.56 1.16 32.64
CA LYS A 127 22.43 2.48 33.27
C LYS A 127 21.28 2.50 34.28
N GLU A 128 20.13 1.91 33.94
CA GLU A 128 18.98 1.81 34.85
C GLU A 128 19.31 1.00 36.10
N GLN A 129 20.01 -0.13 35.93
CA GLN A 129 20.48 -0.96 37.05
C GLN A 129 21.42 -0.19 37.98
N LYS A 130 22.44 0.49 37.43
CA LYS A 130 23.36 1.33 38.23
C LYS A 130 22.64 2.46 38.95
N LYS A 131 21.64 3.08 38.31
CA LYS A 131 20.84 4.15 38.91
C LYS A 131 19.93 3.61 40.03
N GLY A 132 19.41 2.40 39.89
CA GLY A 132 18.65 1.72 40.94
C GLY A 132 19.51 1.37 42.15
N GLU A 133 20.74 0.91 41.92
CA GLU A 133 21.70 0.60 42.98
C GLU A 133 22.15 1.85 43.74
N ALA A 134 22.42 2.95 43.03
CA ALA A 134 22.80 4.23 43.65
C ALA A 134 21.65 4.92 44.42
N ARG A 135 20.41 4.46 44.25
CA ARG A 135 19.22 4.98 44.96
C ARG A 135 18.88 4.17 46.23
N LYS A 136 19.61 3.08 46.47
CA LYS A 136 19.42 2.18 47.61
C LYS A 136 20.47 2.46 48.68
#